data_AF-F2LXT4-F1
#
_entry.id   AF-F2LXT4-F1
#
_cell.length_a   1.000
_cell.length_b   1.000
_cell.length_c   1.000
_cell.angle_alpha   90.00
_cell.angle_beta   90.00
_cell.angle_gamma   90.00
#
_symmetry.space_group_name_H-M   'P 1'
#
loop_
_entity.id
_entity.type
_entity.pdbx_description
1 polymer ?
#
loop_
_entity_poly.entity_id
_entity_poly.type
_entity_poly.pdbx_seq_one_letter_code
_entity_poly.pdbx_strand_id
1 'polypeptide(L)' 'MKAAELRNMSLNELNDEEKRLREEIFKLNMRKGLEQVDNPHKIRNLRKDLARVLTIKNEKLKKGEES' A
#
# COMPACT_ATOMS: atom_id res chain seq x y z
N MET A 1 7.18 2.57 -3.85
CA MET A 1 7.20 3.75 -2.95
C MET A 1 8.50 3.86 -2.15
N LYS A 2 8.98 5.07 -1.85
CA LYS A 2 10.10 5.31 -0.91
C LYS A 2 9.57 5.39 0.53
N ALA A 3 10.23 4.72 1.46
CA ALA A 3 9.82 4.70 2.88
C ALA A 3 9.92 6.07 3.58
N ALA A 4 10.71 7.00 3.04
CA ALA A 4 10.83 8.36 3.57
C ALA A 4 9.56 9.19 3.32
N GLU A 5 8.97 9.09 2.12
CA GLU A 5 7.74 9.80 1.76
C GLU A 5 6.56 9.31 2.60
N LEU A 6 6.45 7.99 2.81
CA LEU A 6 5.42 7.38 3.65
C LEU A 6 5.50 7.81 5.13
N ARG A 7 6.69 8.09 5.64
CA ARG A 7 6.86 8.58 7.02
C ARG A 7 6.42 10.02 7.21
N ASN A 8 6.51 10.84 6.16
CA ASN A 8 6.07 12.23 6.19
C ASN A 8 4.54 12.38 6.08
N MET A 9 3.84 11.38 5.53
CA MET A 9 2.38 11.36 5.44
C MET A 9 1.71 11.21 6.81
N SER A 10 0.56 11.85 7.00
CA SER A 10 -0.30 11.69 8.18
C SER A 10 -0.97 10.30 8.24
N LEU A 11 -1.51 9.92 9.39
CA LEU A 11 -2.26 8.65 9.53
C LEU A 11 -3.48 8.57 8.59
N ASN A 12 -4.13 9.71 8.32
CA ASN A 12 -5.26 9.79 7.39
C ASN A 12 -4.80 9.58 5.94
N GLU A 13 -3.72 10.24 5.52
CA GLU A 13 -3.16 10.02 4.19
C GLU A 13 -2.67 8.59 3.99
N LEU A 14 -2.07 7.97 5.02
CA LEU A 14 -1.70 6.56 4.97
C LEU A 14 -2.92 5.63 4.83
N ASN A 15 -4.06 5.98 5.43
CA ASN A 15 -5.32 5.24 5.26
C ASN A 15 -5.87 5.35 3.82
N ASP A 16 -5.84 6.55 3.25
CA ASP A 16 -6.31 6.77 1.89
C ASP A 16 -5.42 6.08 0.86
N GLU A 17 -4.10 6.13 1.07
CA GLU A 17 -3.14 5.43 0.21
C GLU A 17 -3.27 3.90 0.35
N GLU A 18 -3.56 3.39 1.56
CA GLU A 18 -3.88 1.97 1.78
C GLU A 18 -5.09 1.53 0.94
N LYS A 19 -6.19 2.31 0.96
CA LYS A 19 -7.40 2.02 0.17
C LYS A 19 -7.11 2.03 -1.32
N ARG A 20 -6.38 3.05 -1.79
CA ARG A 20 -5.99 3.18 -3.20
C ARG A 20 -5.18 1.99 -3.69
N LEU A 21 -4.16 1.57 -2.92
CA LEU A 21 -3.34 0.42 -3.24
C LEU A 21 -4.16 -0.88 -3.29
N ARG A 22 -5.11 -1.07 -2.35
CA ARG A 22 -6.02 -2.23 -2.36
C ARG A 22 -6.91 -2.25 -3.60
N GLU A 23 -7.49 -1.12 -3.99
CA GLU A 23 -8.28 -1.02 -5.22
C GLU A 23 -7.46 -1.32 -6.48
N GLU A 24 -6.23 -0.82 -6.56
CA GLU A 24 -5.37 -1.06 -7.72
C GLU A 24 -4.99 -2.54 -7.83
N ILE A 25 -4.68 -3.19 -6.70
CA ILE A 25 -4.45 -4.64 -6.64
C ILE A 25 -5.71 -5.41 -7.06
N PHE A 26 -6.89 -5.00 -6.61
CA PHE A 26 -8.16 -5.64 -6.98
C PHE A 26 -8.41 -5.52 -8.49
N LYS A 27 -8.27 -4.33 -9.06
CA LYS A 27 -8.40 -4.09 -10.52
C LYS A 27 -7.42 -4.94 -11.32
N LEU A 28 -6.16 -5.07 -10.87
CA LEU A 28 -5.17 -5.90 -11.54
C LEU A 28 -5.44 -7.40 -11.39
N ASN A 29 -5.96 -7.85 -10.25
CA ASN A 29 -6.37 -9.25 -10.06
C ASN A 29 -7.58 -9.60 -10.94
N MET A 30 -8.54 -8.68 -11.11
CA MET A 30 -9.64 -8.88 -12.05
C MET A 30 -9.14 -9.01 -13.49
N ARG A 31 -8.23 -8.12 -13.93
CA ARG A 31 -7.60 -8.22 -15.26
C ARG A 31 -6.80 -9.51 -15.42
N LYS A 32 -6.23 -10.03 -14.32
CA LYS A 32 -5.57 -11.33 -14.30
C LYS A 32 -6.49 -12.51 -14.52
N GLY A 33 -7.71 -12.46 -14.00
CA GLY A 33 -8.73 -13.47 -14.30
C GLY A 33 -9.18 -13.46 -15.76
N LEU A 34 -9.08 -12.31 -16.43
CA LEU A 34 -9.48 -12.12 -17.84
C LEU A 34 -8.36 -12.43 -18.85
N GLU A 35 -7.29 -13.13 -18.43
CA GLU A 35 -6.12 -13.50 -19.25
C GLU A 35 -5.34 -12.33 -19.91
N GLN A 36 -5.69 -11.07 -19.61
CA GLN A 36 -5.01 -9.86 -20.07
C GLN A 36 -4.10 -9.27 -18.97
N VAL A 37 -3.01 -9.96 -18.65
CA VAL A 37 -1.98 -9.39 -17.76
C VAL A 37 -0.73 -9.05 -18.55
N ASP A 38 -0.62 -7.79 -18.94
CA ASP A 38 0.60 -7.26 -19.51
C ASP A 38 1.78 -7.30 -18.53
N ASN A 39 1.53 -7.23 -17.21
CA ASN A 39 2.62 -7.07 -16.24
C ASN A 39 2.36 -7.68 -14.84
N PRO A 40 2.56 -8.99 -14.64
CA PRO A 40 2.32 -9.66 -13.35
C PRO A 40 3.25 -9.17 -12.23
N HIS A 41 4.40 -8.59 -12.58
CA HIS A 41 5.32 -7.97 -11.61
C HIS A 41 4.71 -6.75 -10.90
N LYS A 42 3.76 -6.07 -11.54
CA LYS A 42 3.12 -4.87 -10.97
C LYS A 42 2.30 -5.20 -9.72
N ILE A 43 1.59 -6.33 -9.73
CA ILE A 43 0.84 -6.84 -8.56
C ILE A 43 1.80 -7.09 -7.39
N ARG A 44 2.96 -7.71 -7.65
CA ARG A 44 3.98 -7.97 -6.61
C ARG A 44 4.51 -6.67 -6.01
N ASN A 45 4.76 -5.66 -6.85
CA ASN A 45 5.25 -4.36 -6.39
C ASN A 45 4.20 -3.63 -5.55
N LEU A 46 2.93 -3.61 -5.97
CA LEU A 46 1.84 -3.00 -5.22
C LEU A 46 1.61 -3.69 -3.87
N ARG A 47 1.71 -5.02 -3.80
CA ARG A 47 1.65 -5.74 -2.51
C ARG A 47 2.78 -5.35 -1.57
N LYS A 48 4.00 -5.14 -2.09
CA LYS A 48 5.13 -4.66 -1.29
C LYS A 48 4.92 -3.22 -0.82
N ASP A 49 4.37 -2.37 -1.65
CA ASP A 49 4.05 -0.99 -1.29
C ASP A 49 2.95 -0.93 -0.21
N LEU A 50 1.89 -1.75 -0.33
CA LEU A 50 0.86 -1.90 0.70
C LEU A 50 1.45 -2.36 2.04
N ALA A 51 2.35 -3.35 2.02
CA ALA A 51 3.02 -3.82 3.23
C ALA A 51 3.81 -2.70 3.91
N ARG A 52 4.53 -1.87 3.14
CA ARG A 52 5.27 -0.72 3.68
C ARG A 52 4.35 0.31 4.34
N VAL A 53 3.23 0.65 3.69
CA VAL A 53 2.23 1.58 4.25
C VAL A 53 1.71 1.07 5.59
N LEU A 54 1.33 -0.21 5.66
CA LEU A 54 0.85 -0.84 6.90
C LEU A 54 1.92 -0.84 8.00
N THR A 55 3.18 -1.12 7.67
CA THR A 55 4.29 -1.05 8.63
C THR A 55 4.46 0.36 9.20
N ILE A 56 4.54 1.39 8.36
CA ILE A 56 4.71 2.78 8.83
C ILE A 56 3.50 3.24 9.65
N LYS A 57 2.28 2.87 9.23
CA LYS A 57 1.06 3.16 9.98
C LYS A 57 1.11 2.55 11.38
N ASN A 58 1.56 1.30 11.50
CA ASN A 58 1.74 0.63 12.79
C ASN A 58 2.86 1.25 13.62
N GLU A 59 3.98 1.63 13.01
CA GLU A 59 5.07 2.36 13.68
C GLU A 59 4.58 3.69 14.27
N LYS A 60 3.75 4.43 13.52
CA LYS A 60 3.15 5.70 13.99
C LYS A 60 2.17 5.50 15.13
N LEU A 61 1.34 4.45 15.08
CA LEU A 61 0.40 4.12 16.14
C LEU A 61 1.14 3.78 17.44
N LYS A 62 2.15 2.90 17.37
CA LYS A 62 2.99 2.56 18.54
C LYS A 62 3.71 3.77 19.13
N LYS A 63 4.26 4.65 18.29
CA LYS A 63 4.91 5.89 18.75
C LYS A 63 3.95 6.83 19.48
N GLY A 64 2.66 6.81 19.14
CA GLY A 64 1.62 7.60 19.81
C GLY A 64 1.13 7.00 21.12
N GLU A 65 1.30 5.69 21.33
CA GLU A 65 0.95 4.99 22.59
C GLU A 65 2.07 5.04 23.64
N GLU A 66 3.30 5.36 23.25
CA GLU A 66 4.47 5.49 24.14
C GLU A 66 4.66 6.92 24.71
N SER A 67 3.67 7.83 24.54
CA SER A 67 3.71 9.23 25.03
C SER A 67 2.66 9.51 26.09
#